data_AF-A0A929FSM6-F1
#
_entry.id   AF-A0A929FSM6-F1
#
_cell.length_a   1.000
_cell.length_b   1.000
_cell.length_c   1.000
_cell.angle_alpha   90.00
_cell.angle_beta   90.00
_cell.angle_gamma   90.00
#
_symmetry.space_group_name_H-M   'P 1'
#
loop_
_entity.id
_entity.type
_entity.pdbx_description
1 polymer ?
#
loop_
_entity_poly.entity_id
_entity_poly.type
_entity_poly.pdbx_seq_one_letter_code
_entity_poly.pdbx_strand_id
1 'polypeptide(L)' 'MGKVPEYWIVDLKHRRVTVLREPADGNYRSEQTLTAGEITPIAFPNVTVSVQRWLEGF' A
#
# COMPACT_ATOMS: atom_id res chain seq x y z
N MET A 1 -2.62 20.73 -9.99
CA MET A 1 -1.55 19.73 -9.75
C MET A 1 -2.12 18.65 -8.84
N GLY A 2 -2.22 17.41 -9.33
CA GLY A 2 -2.85 16.31 -8.57
C GLY A 2 -1.85 15.66 -7.63
N LYS A 3 -2.20 15.57 -6.34
CA LYS A 3 -1.50 14.71 -5.39
C LYS A 3 -2.03 13.29 -5.56
N VAL A 4 -1.16 12.28 -5.47
CA VAL A 4 -1.56 10.87 -5.48
C VAL A 4 -2.12 10.53 -4.08
N PRO A 5 -3.41 10.18 -3.93
CA PRO A 5 -4.02 9.98 -2.61
C PRO A 5 -3.45 8.80 -1.83
N GLU A 6 -2.96 7.79 -2.55
CA GLU A 6 -2.46 6.52 -2.02
C GLU A 6 -1.37 5.95 -2.93
N TYR A 7 -0.27 5.50 -2.34
CA TYR A 7 0.86 4.88 -3.04
C TYR A 7 1.37 3.66 -2.28
N TRP A 8 1.59 2.55 -2.98
CA TRP A 8 1.99 1.28 -2.37
C TRP A 8 3.39 0.87 -2.84
N ILE A 9 4.25 0.51 -1.90
CA ILE A 9 5.61 -0.01 -2.16
C ILE A 9 5.58 -1.51 -1.85
N VAL A 10 5.83 -2.34 -2.87
CA VAL A 10 5.99 -3.79 -2.68
C VAL A 10 7.48 -4.12 -2.60
N ASP A 11 7.95 -4.47 -1.41
CA ASP A 11 9.34 -4.83 -1.13
C ASP A 11 9.46 -6.36 -1.04
N LEU A 12 9.69 -6.99 -2.20
CA LEU A 12 9.78 -8.45 -2.33
C LEU A 12 10.97 -9.03 -1.57
N LYS A 13 12.09 -8.29 -1.52
CA LYS A 13 13.30 -8.74 -0.81
C LYS A 13 13.05 -8.91 0.69
N HIS A 14 12.30 -8.00 1.30
CA HIS A 14 11.95 -8.06 2.72
C HIS A 14 10.55 -8.63 2.98
N ARG A 15 9.87 -9.14 1.94
CA ARG A 15 8.50 -9.69 1.99
C ARG A 15 7.51 -8.80 2.74
N ARG A 16 7.38 -7.54 2.31
CA ARG A 16 6.46 -6.57 2.91
C ARG A 16 5.86 -5.62 1.89
N VAL A 17 4.71 -5.06 2.23
CA VAL A 17 4.05 -4.00 1.47
C VAL A 17 3.89 -2.79 2.37
N THR A 18 4.35 -1.62 1.92
CA THR A 18 4.17 -0.35 2.63
C THR A 18 3.15 0.51 1.90
N VAL A 19 2.06 0.84 2.58
CA VAL A 19 0.95 1.67 2.10
C VAL A 19 1.11 3.08 2.62
N LEU A 20 1.23 4.04 1.71
CA LEU A 20 1.39 5.47 2.00
C LEU A 20 0.11 6.21 1.61
N ARG A 21 -0.45 7.02 2.52
CA ARG A 21 -1.72 7.75 2.36
C ARG A 21 -1.64 9.16 2.92
N GLU A 22 -2.60 9.99 2.53
CA GLU A 22 -2.72 11.40 2.97
C GLU A 22 -1.51 12.24 2.55
N PRO A 23 -1.38 12.58 1.25
CA PRO A 23 -0.22 13.30 0.74
C PRO A 23 -0.12 14.71 1.31
N ALA A 24 0.98 15.01 2.01
CA ALA A 24 1.28 16.30 2.64
C ALA A 24 2.74 16.70 2.38
N ASP A 25 2.93 17.93 1.89
CA ASP A 25 4.24 18.60 1.83
C ASP A 25 5.37 17.76 1.20
N GLY A 26 5.07 17.06 0.10
CA GLY A 26 6.05 16.23 -0.61
C GLY A 26 6.23 14.82 -0.04
N ASN A 27 5.47 14.46 0.99
CA ASN A 27 5.44 13.12 1.60
C ASN A 27 4.00 12.66 1.87
N TYR A 28 3.83 11.63 2.71
CA TYR A 28 2.57 11.05 3.15
C TYR A 28 2.50 11.04 4.67
N ARG A 29 1.33 11.36 5.24
CA ARG A 29 1.15 11.40 6.71
C ARG A 29 0.88 10.03 7.31
N SER A 30 0.35 9.12 6.51
CA SER A 30 0.04 7.75 6.93
C SER A 30 0.96 6.80 6.19
N GLU A 31 1.66 5.96 6.96
CA GLU A 31 2.49 4.88 6.45
C GLU A 31 2.16 3.61 7.25
N GLN A 32 1.81 2.54 6.54
CA GLN A 32 1.53 1.25 7.16
C GLN A 32 2.29 0.15 6.42
N THR A 33 3.11 -0.60 7.14
CA THR A 33 3.82 -1.76 6.59
C THR A 33 3.13 -3.05 7.00
N LEU A 34 2.85 -3.92 6.02
CA LEU A 34 2.13 -5.17 6.16
C LEU A 34 2.96 -6.32 5.60
N THR A 35 3.02 -7.43 6.32
CA THR A 35 3.58 -8.70 5.84
C THR A 35 2.48 -9.73 5.54
N ALA A 36 1.26 -9.48 6.02
CA ALA A 36 0.08 -10.31 5.81
C ALA A 36 -1.20 -9.48 5.97
N GLY A 37 -2.35 -10.07 5.66
CA GLY A 37 -3.65 -9.43 5.72
C GLY A 37 -4.10 -8.87 4.38
N GLU A 38 -4.99 -7.89 4.43
CA GLU A 38 -5.66 -7.35 3.26
C GLU A 38 -5.61 -5.82 3.24
N ILE A 39 -5.58 -5.24 2.04
CA ILE A 39 -5.62 -3.80 1.82
C ILE A 39 -6.78 -3.49 0.89
N THR A 40 -7.61 -2.51 1.29
CA THR A 40 -8.64 -1.91 0.43
C THR A 40 -8.10 -0.58 -0.11
N PRO A 41 -7.94 -0.42 -1.45
CA PRO A 41 -7.51 0.84 -2.05
C PRO A 41 -8.54 1.95 -1.84
N ILE A 42 -8.07 3.18 -1.61
CA ILE A 42 -8.96 4.35 -1.44
C ILE A 42 -9.80 4.60 -2.70
N ALA A 43 -9.20 4.44 -3.88
CA ALA A 43 -9.89 4.65 -5.16
C ALA A 43 -10.93 3.56 -5.48
N PHE A 44 -10.86 2.41 -4.80
CA PHE A 44 -11.69 1.23 -5.06
C PHE A 44 -12.17 0.61 -3.74
N PRO A 45 -13.09 1.27 -3.02
CA PRO A 45 -13.49 0.86 -1.66
C PRO A 45 -14.16 -0.51 -1.57
N ASN A 46 -14.60 -1.07 -2.71
CA ASN A 46 -15.22 -2.38 -2.79
C ASN A 46 -14.24 -3.48 -3.25
N VAL A 47 -12.97 -3.15 -3.45
CA VAL A 47 -11.91 -4.09 -3.85
C VAL A 47 -11.03 -4.37 -2.64
N THR A 48 -10.80 -5.65 -2.39
CA THR A 48 -9.89 -6.10 -1.34
C THR A 48 -8.75 -6.87 -1.97
N VAL A 49 -7.52 -6.53 -1.57
CA VAL A 49 -6.30 -7.12 -2.08
C VAL A 49 -5.59 -7.86 -0.96
N SER A 50 -5.33 -9.15 -1.16
CA SER A 50 -4.52 -9.96 -0.22
C SER A 50 -3.04 -9.62 -0.38
N VAL A 51 -2.39 -9.21 0.72
CA VAL A 51 -0.95 -8.93 0.78
C VAL A 51 -0.14 -10.20 0.52
N GLN A 52 -0.59 -11.33 1.07
CA GLN A 52 0.13 -12.60 1.01
C GLN A 52 0.27 -13.10 -0.44
N ARG A 53 -0.78 -12.97 -1.25
CA ARG A 53 -0.74 -13.36 -2.68
C ARG A 53 0.35 -12.65 -3.49
N TRP A 54 0.74 -11.45 -3.10
CA TRP A 54 1.80 -10.70 -3.79
C TRP A 54 3.20 -11.13 -3.36
N LEU A 55 3.33 -11.64 -2.13
CA LEU A 55 4.61 -12.00 -1.52
C LEU A 55 4.94 -13.49 -1.66
N GLU A 56 3.95 -14.33 -1.96
CA GLU A 56 4.10 -15.79 -2.14
C GLU A 56 4.70 -16.18 -3.50
N GLY A 57 4.62 -15.30 -4.51
CA GLY A 57 5.07 -15.58 -5.88
C GLY A 57 6.57 -15.45 -6.14
N PHE A 58 7.37 -15.14 -5.10
CA PHE A 58 8.81 -14.88 -5.14
C PHE A 58 9.52 -15.45 -3.91
#